data_AF-A0A7V4T5F6-F1
#
_entry.id   AF-A0A7V4T5F6-F1
#
_cell.length_a   1.000
_cell.length_b   1.000
_cell.length_c   1.000
_cell.angle_alpha   90.00
_cell.angle_beta   90.00
_cell.angle_gamma   90.00
#
_symmetry.space_group_name_H-M   'P 1'
#
loop_
_entity.id
_entity.type
_entity.pdbx_description
1 polymer ?
#
loop_
_entity_poly.entity_id
_entity_poly.type
_entity_poly.pdbx_seq_one_letter_code
_entity_poly.pdbx_strand_id
1 'polypeptide(L)'
;DSAVRPINSNLQALLGKSVSGIESSCNRLAGIGISRDLNGKLQIDDSILTDALSSKLDDVKMLFTADSSDTHGIAGQLYDYLDGVLNPVDGTIASREKGLQNSIDDLQERQISIESRITKREEILWDQFNSLELLLGNYQATSNYLGQQISALANLNEQIANR
;
A
#
# COMPACT_ATOMS: atom_id res chain seq x y z
N ASP A 1 -7.03 5.60 4.58
CA ASP A 1 -6.69 4.17 4.67
C ASP A 1 -7.94 3.33 4.43
N SER A 2 -7.84 2.27 3.61
CA SER A 2 -8.93 1.36 3.28
C SER A 2 -9.24 0.35 4.38
N ALA A 3 -8.31 0.07 5.31
CA ALA A 3 -8.55 -0.83 6.46
C ALA A 3 -9.19 -0.09 7.65
N VAL A 4 -8.77 1.16 7.90
CA VAL A 4 -9.22 1.94 9.07
C VAL A 4 -10.68 2.43 8.93
N ARG A 5 -11.14 2.76 7.72
CA ARG A 5 -12.51 3.26 7.50
C ARG A 5 -13.59 2.23 7.83
N PRO A 6 -13.51 0.97 7.33
CA PRO A 6 -14.43 -0.10 7.73
C PRO A 6 -14.40 -0.36 9.23
N ILE A 7 -13.21 -0.31 9.85
CA ILE A 7 -13.09 -0.48 11.30
C ILE A 7 -13.87 0.58 12.06
N ASN A 8 -13.66 1.85 11.72
CA ASN A 8 -14.38 2.96 12.34
C ASN A 8 -15.90 2.87 12.09
N SER A 9 -16.34 2.57 10.87
CA SER A 9 -17.78 2.45 10.58
C SER A 9 -18.44 1.30 11.32
N ASN A 10 -17.76 0.16 11.48
CA ASN A 10 -18.28 -0.99 12.19
C ASN A 10 -18.33 -0.76 13.69
N LEU A 11 -17.28 -0.16 14.28
CA LEU A 11 -17.31 0.26 15.70
C LEU A 11 -18.46 1.24 15.96
N GLN A 12 -18.64 2.22 15.07
CA GLN A 12 -19.73 3.18 15.20
C GLN A 12 -21.11 2.53 15.03
N ALA A 13 -21.26 1.56 14.13
CA ALA A 13 -22.48 0.81 13.99
C ALA A 13 -22.77 -0.02 15.24
N LEU A 14 -21.75 -0.68 15.80
CA LEU A 14 -21.85 -1.52 16.98
C LEU A 14 -22.36 -0.74 18.21
N LEU A 15 -21.80 0.45 18.46
CA LEU A 15 -22.21 1.32 19.56
C LEU A 15 -23.65 1.84 19.41
N GLY A 16 -24.22 1.78 18.21
CA GLY A 16 -25.62 2.15 17.94
C GLY A 16 -26.59 0.98 17.90
N LYS A 17 -26.10 -0.28 17.99
CA LYS A 17 -26.97 -1.47 17.93
C LYS A 17 -27.80 -1.59 19.21
N SER A 18 -29.02 -2.09 19.03
CA SER A 18 -29.86 -2.52 20.14
C SER A 18 -29.57 -3.96 20.53
N VAL A 19 -29.61 -4.25 21.83
CA VAL A 19 -29.51 -5.59 22.41
C VAL A 19 -30.91 -6.14 22.68
N SER A 20 -31.20 -7.35 22.24
CA SER A 20 -32.50 -8.02 22.45
C SER A 20 -32.71 -8.41 23.92
N GLY A 21 -33.97 -8.62 24.32
CA GLY A 21 -34.30 -9.08 25.67
C GLY A 21 -34.29 -8.00 26.76
N ILE A 22 -34.08 -6.74 26.39
CA ILE A 22 -34.08 -5.57 27.29
C ILE A 22 -35.25 -4.65 26.92
N GLU A 23 -35.77 -3.90 27.89
CA GLU A 23 -36.77 -2.85 27.64
C GLU A 23 -36.30 -1.87 26.55
N SER A 24 -37.20 -1.49 25.64
CA SER A 24 -36.87 -0.63 24.49
C SER A 24 -36.30 0.74 24.85
N SER A 25 -36.52 1.22 26.08
CA SER A 25 -35.91 2.45 26.58
C SER A 25 -34.43 2.30 26.92
N CYS A 26 -33.96 1.10 27.26
CA CYS A 26 -32.60 0.85 27.78
C CYS A 26 -31.80 -0.15 26.93
N ASN A 27 -32.38 -0.66 25.85
CA ASN A 27 -31.75 -1.66 25.00
C ASN A 27 -30.62 -1.15 24.09
N ARG A 28 -30.16 0.09 24.26
CA ARG A 28 -29.07 0.73 23.49
C ARG A 28 -28.37 1.79 24.33
N LEU A 29 -27.11 2.11 24.02
CA LEU A 29 -26.31 3.10 24.74
C LEU A 29 -27.01 4.45 24.90
N ALA A 30 -27.64 4.96 23.82
CA ALA A 30 -28.34 6.23 23.86
C ALA A 30 -29.53 6.24 24.83
N GLY A 31 -30.12 5.07 25.11
CA GLY A 31 -31.24 4.91 26.04
C GLY A 31 -30.83 4.98 27.52
N ILE A 32 -29.53 4.81 27.81
CA ILE A 32 -28.95 4.91 29.16
C ILE A 32 -28.09 6.18 29.33
N GLY A 33 -28.25 7.16 28.43
CA GLY A 33 -27.51 8.42 28.50
C GLY A 33 -26.12 8.40 27.87
N ILE A 34 -25.72 7.33 27.18
CA ILE A 34 -24.44 7.26 26.47
C ILE A 34 -24.67 7.51 24.98
N SER A 35 -24.29 8.70 24.51
CA SER A 35 -24.45 9.12 23.12
C SER A 35 -23.10 9.32 22.42
N ARG A 36 -23.13 9.67 21.14
CA ARG A 36 -21.95 9.93 20.34
C ARG A 36 -22.07 11.25 19.61
N ASP A 37 -21.01 12.03 19.60
CA ASP A 37 -20.96 13.25 18.82
C ASP A 37 -20.66 13.01 17.32
N LEU A 38 -20.68 14.08 16.54
CA LEU A 38 -20.37 14.07 15.10
C LEU A 38 -18.95 13.56 14.78
N ASN A 39 -18.03 13.64 15.74
CA ASN A 39 -16.64 13.19 15.61
C ASN A 39 -16.45 11.74 16.05
N GLY A 40 -17.50 11.07 16.53
CA GLY A 40 -17.43 9.70 17.01
C GLY A 40 -17.06 9.58 18.50
N LYS A 41 -16.88 10.69 19.23
CA LYS A 41 -16.56 10.69 20.66
C LYS A 41 -17.81 10.35 21.46
N LEU A 42 -17.65 9.45 22.43
CA LEU A 42 -18.72 9.14 23.38
C LEU A 42 -18.92 10.30 24.35
N GLN A 43 -20.19 10.64 24.59
CA GLN A 43 -20.65 11.62 25.54
C GLN A 43 -21.62 10.95 26.50
N ILE A 44 -21.52 11.31 27.78
CA ILE A 44 -22.33 10.74 28.85
C ILE A 44 -23.20 11.86 29.40
N ASP A 45 -24.50 11.62 29.43
CA ASP A 45 -25.46 12.39 30.21
C ASP A 45 -25.57 11.76 31.60
N ASP A 46 -24.92 12.38 32.58
CA ASP A 46 -24.83 11.87 33.95
C ASP A 46 -26.20 11.73 34.62
N SER A 47 -27.17 12.59 34.28
CA SER A 47 -28.52 12.52 34.86
C SER A 47 -29.25 11.28 34.36
N ILE A 48 -29.27 11.08 33.04
CA ILE A 48 -29.95 9.93 32.43
C ILE A 48 -29.26 8.63 32.85
N LEU A 49 -27.93 8.60 32.90
CA LEU A 49 -27.20 7.43 33.34
C LEU A 49 -27.48 7.10 34.82
N THR A 50 -27.50 8.11 35.69
CA THR A 50 -27.82 7.93 37.11
C THR A 50 -29.25 7.41 37.30
N ASP A 51 -30.21 7.94 36.55
CA ASP A 51 -31.60 7.48 36.58
C ASP A 51 -31.71 6.03 36.09
N ALA A 52 -31.03 5.68 34.99
CA ALA A 52 -30.99 4.32 34.47
C ALA A 52 -30.36 3.33 35.46
N LEU A 53 -29.25 3.70 36.11
CA LEU A 53 -28.59 2.88 37.12
C LEU A 53 -29.44 2.70 38.38
N SER A 54 -30.24 3.70 38.76
CA SER A 54 -31.06 3.67 39.97
C SER A 54 -32.39 2.93 39.74
N SER A 55 -32.97 3.05 38.56
CA SER A 55 -34.31 2.53 38.25
C SER A 55 -34.32 1.23 37.44
N LYS A 56 -33.25 0.94 36.67
CA LYS A 56 -33.17 -0.14 35.68
C LYS A 56 -31.79 -0.80 35.66
N LEU A 57 -31.22 -1.04 36.83
CA LEU A 57 -29.87 -1.58 36.98
C LEU A 57 -29.65 -2.91 36.24
N ASP A 58 -30.63 -3.81 36.28
CA ASP A 58 -30.50 -5.12 35.63
C ASP A 58 -30.52 -5.01 34.10
N ASP A 59 -31.34 -4.10 33.54
CA ASP A 59 -31.32 -3.80 32.10
C ASP A 59 -29.98 -3.21 31.67
N VAL A 60 -29.40 -2.32 32.47
CA VAL A 60 -28.06 -1.75 32.21
C VAL A 60 -27.00 -2.86 32.22
N LYS A 61 -27.05 -3.78 33.19
CA LYS A 61 -26.13 -4.94 33.20
C LYS A 61 -26.31 -5.78 31.94
N MET A 62 -27.54 -6.16 31.60
CA MET A 62 -27.80 -6.96 30.40
C MET A 62 -27.36 -6.25 29.12
N LEU A 63 -27.48 -4.92 29.03
CA LEU A 63 -27.02 -4.17 27.86
C LEU A 63 -25.54 -4.41 27.58
N PHE A 64 -24.70 -4.44 28.61
CA PHE A 64 -23.27 -4.64 28.45
C PHE A 64 -22.86 -6.11 28.45
N THR A 65 -23.49 -6.92 29.29
CA THR A 65 -23.03 -8.27 29.64
C THR A 65 -24.00 -9.38 29.26
N ALA A 66 -25.05 -9.11 28.49
CA ALA A 66 -25.90 -10.18 27.97
C ALA A 66 -25.03 -11.23 27.28
N ASP A 67 -25.20 -12.48 27.66
CA ASP A 67 -24.43 -13.58 27.13
C ASP A 67 -25.37 -14.77 26.99
N SER A 68 -25.94 -14.91 25.80
CA SER A 68 -26.87 -15.97 25.43
C SER A 68 -26.62 -16.37 23.98
N SER A 69 -27.08 -17.55 23.60
CA SER A 69 -26.87 -18.13 22.27
C SER A 69 -27.26 -17.19 21.12
N ASP A 70 -28.26 -16.34 21.33
CA ASP A 70 -28.79 -15.42 20.31
C ASP A 70 -28.54 -13.93 20.62
N THR A 71 -28.06 -13.58 21.82
CA THR A 71 -27.88 -12.18 22.25
C THR A 71 -26.57 -12.00 23.00
N HIS A 72 -25.71 -11.15 22.45
CA HIS A 72 -24.49 -10.67 23.10
C HIS A 72 -24.69 -9.20 23.50
N GLY A 73 -24.24 -8.85 24.70
CA GLY A 73 -24.17 -7.48 25.17
C GLY A 73 -23.12 -6.70 24.40
N ILE A 74 -23.16 -5.37 24.52
CA ILE A 74 -22.30 -4.47 23.74
C ILE A 74 -20.81 -4.74 24.01
N ALA A 75 -20.44 -5.13 25.24
CA ALA A 75 -19.05 -5.44 25.57
C ALA A 75 -18.55 -6.70 24.86
N GLY A 76 -19.37 -7.77 24.83
CA GLY A 76 -19.05 -9.00 24.11
C GLY A 76 -18.96 -8.78 22.61
N GLN A 77 -19.96 -8.10 22.02
CA GLN A 77 -19.94 -7.76 20.61
C GLN A 77 -18.72 -6.92 20.21
N LEU A 78 -18.26 -6.02 21.10
CA LEU A 78 -17.08 -5.19 20.88
C LEU A 78 -15.81 -6.02 20.97
N TYR A 79 -15.73 -6.91 21.95
CA TYR A 79 -14.61 -7.84 22.11
C TYR A 79 -14.46 -8.72 20.87
N ASP A 80 -15.52 -9.41 20.43
CA ASP A 80 -15.48 -10.31 19.27
C ASP A 80 -15.06 -9.57 17.99
N TYR A 81 -15.59 -8.35 17.82
CA TYR A 81 -15.22 -7.51 16.69
C TYR A 81 -13.74 -7.12 16.72
N LEU A 82 -13.23 -6.68 17.88
CA LEU A 82 -11.84 -6.30 18.04
C LEU A 82 -10.91 -7.50 17.92
N ASP A 83 -11.28 -8.66 18.46
CA ASP A 83 -10.51 -9.90 18.35
C ASP A 83 -10.34 -10.31 16.88
N GLY A 84 -11.42 -10.29 16.09
CA GLY A 84 -11.34 -10.58 14.66
C GLY A 84 -10.55 -9.53 13.86
N VAL A 85 -10.57 -8.25 14.26
CA VAL A 85 -9.78 -7.21 13.57
C VAL A 85 -8.30 -7.30 13.94
N LEU A 86 -7.99 -7.57 15.21
CA LEU A 86 -6.66 -7.57 15.80
C LEU A 86 -5.97 -8.94 15.75
N ASN A 87 -6.65 -9.98 15.26
CA ASN A 87 -6.06 -11.30 15.11
C ASN A 87 -4.73 -11.19 14.33
N PRO A 88 -3.62 -11.68 14.89
CA PRO A 88 -2.29 -11.50 14.30
C PRO A 88 -2.07 -12.33 13.03
N VAL A 89 -2.92 -13.32 12.75
CA VAL A 89 -2.77 -14.24 11.62
C VAL A 89 -3.69 -13.86 10.47
N ASP A 90 -4.98 -13.70 10.75
CA ASP A 90 -6.02 -13.48 9.73
C ASP A 90 -6.82 -12.20 9.92
N GLY A 91 -6.48 -11.40 10.94
CA GLY A 91 -7.14 -10.14 11.20
C GLY A 91 -7.02 -9.16 10.05
N THR A 92 -7.94 -8.19 10.01
CA THR A 92 -7.98 -7.19 8.93
C THR A 92 -6.67 -6.39 8.85
N ILE A 93 -6.07 -6.08 10.01
CA ILE A 93 -4.80 -5.34 10.08
C ILE A 93 -3.64 -6.22 9.60
N ALA A 94 -3.53 -7.45 10.11
CA ALA A 94 -2.49 -8.40 9.70
C ALA A 94 -2.55 -8.71 8.20
N SER A 95 -3.75 -8.91 7.66
CA SER A 95 -3.96 -9.13 6.22
C SER A 95 -3.51 -7.93 5.38
N ARG A 96 -3.74 -6.70 5.88
CA ARG A 96 -3.30 -5.47 5.22
C ARG A 96 -1.78 -5.35 5.24
N GLU A 97 -1.16 -5.63 6.38
CA GLU A 97 0.31 -5.66 6.54
C GLU A 97 0.95 -6.66 5.57
N LYS A 98 0.44 -7.89 5.53
CA LYS A 98 0.91 -8.93 4.60
C LYS A 98 0.78 -8.50 3.13
N GLY A 99 -0.35 -7.89 2.75
CA GLY A 99 -0.53 -7.39 1.39
C GLY A 99 0.44 -6.27 1.02
N LEU A 100 0.77 -5.39 1.98
CA LEU A 100 1.79 -4.37 1.81
C LEU A 100 3.19 -4.99 1.71
N GLN A 101 3.52 -5.99 2.52
CA GLN A 101 4.79 -6.70 2.43
C GLN A 101 4.96 -7.40 1.08
N ASN A 102 3.94 -8.11 0.60
CA ASN A 102 3.98 -8.71 -0.74
C ASN A 102 4.19 -7.65 -1.83
N SER A 103 3.56 -6.48 -1.70
CA SER A 103 3.76 -5.38 -2.65
C SER A 103 5.19 -4.83 -2.60
N ILE A 104 5.81 -4.80 -1.42
CA ILE A 104 7.23 -4.43 -1.26
C ILE A 104 8.12 -5.47 -1.94
N ASP A 105 7.88 -6.76 -1.70
CA ASP A 105 8.66 -7.86 -2.26
C ASP A 105 8.59 -7.85 -3.80
N ASP A 106 7.38 -7.72 -4.37
CA ASP A 106 7.17 -7.59 -5.82
C ASP A 106 7.91 -6.38 -6.42
N LEU A 107 7.94 -5.25 -5.70
CA LEU A 107 8.66 -4.05 -6.13
C LEU A 107 10.17 -4.25 -6.10
N GLN A 108 10.69 -4.97 -5.10
CA GLN A 108 12.11 -5.32 -5.01
C GLN A 108 12.53 -6.25 -6.16
N GLU A 109 11.73 -7.26 -6.49
CA GLU A 109 12.01 -8.14 -7.64
C GLU A 109 12.02 -7.37 -8.96
N ARG A 110 11.08 -6.43 -9.14
CA ARG A 110 11.04 -5.55 -10.32
C ARG A 110 12.28 -4.66 -10.40
N GLN A 111 12.73 -4.12 -9.27
CA GLN A 111 13.95 -3.33 -9.20
C GLN A 111 15.15 -4.14 -9.69
N ILE A 112 15.38 -5.34 -9.14
CA ILE A 112 16.49 -6.23 -9.53
C ILE A 112 16.43 -6.56 -11.03
N SER A 113 15.25 -6.84 -11.57
CA SER A 113 15.06 -7.10 -13.00
C SER A 113 15.44 -5.90 -13.86
N ILE A 114 15.06 -4.69 -13.44
CA ILE A 114 15.41 -3.45 -14.15
C ILE A 114 16.91 -3.20 -14.10
N GLU A 115 17.54 -3.35 -12.93
CA GLU A 115 18.99 -3.20 -12.76
C GLU A 115 19.75 -4.15 -13.70
N SER A 116 19.37 -5.43 -13.75
CA SER A 116 19.97 -6.41 -14.67
C SER A 116 19.81 -6.00 -16.15
N ARG A 117 18.66 -5.42 -16.53
CA ARG A 117 18.43 -4.93 -17.90
C ARG A 117 19.23 -3.69 -18.22
N ILE A 118 19.50 -2.83 -17.25
CA ILE A 118 20.35 -1.64 -17.41
C ILE A 118 21.79 -2.09 -17.65
N THR A 119 22.33 -2.97 -16.80
CA THR A 119 23.70 -3.50 -16.95
C THR A 119 23.93 -4.16 -18.31
N LYS A 120 23.01 -5.02 -18.76
CA LYS A 120 23.12 -5.65 -20.10
C LYS A 120 23.10 -4.63 -21.24
N ARG A 121 22.32 -3.55 -21.11
CA ARG A 121 22.31 -2.49 -22.12
C ARG A 121 23.60 -1.70 -22.12
N GLU A 122 24.17 -1.42 -20.95
CA GLU A 122 25.48 -0.77 -20.83
C GLU A 122 26.57 -1.61 -21.49
N GLU A 123 26.61 -2.92 -21.23
CA GLU A 123 27.54 -3.86 -21.89
C GLU A 123 27.41 -3.81 -23.42
N ILE A 124 26.19 -3.92 -23.95
CA ILE A 124 25.94 -3.84 -25.39
C ILE A 124 26.37 -2.49 -25.97
N LEU A 125 26.12 -1.39 -25.26
CA LEU A 125 26.54 -0.05 -25.70
C LEU A 125 28.06 0.09 -25.72
N TRP A 126 28.78 -0.50 -24.76
CA TRP A 126 30.24 -0.55 -24.77
C TRP A 126 30.79 -1.35 -25.95
N ASP A 127 30.21 -2.51 -26.25
CA ASP A 127 30.61 -3.33 -27.40
C ASP A 127 30.37 -2.59 -28.73
N GLN A 128 29.22 -1.91 -28.85
CA GLN A 128 28.90 -1.09 -30.01
C GLN A 128 29.87 0.09 -30.14
N PHE A 129 30.19 0.78 -29.04
CA PHE A 129 31.13 1.88 -29.01
C PHE A 129 32.52 1.43 -29.47
N ASN A 130 33.06 0.35 -28.90
CA ASN A 130 34.36 -0.21 -29.28
C ASN A 130 34.40 -0.63 -30.76
N SER A 131 33.31 -1.22 -31.26
CA SER A 131 33.20 -1.61 -32.68
C SER A 131 33.20 -0.39 -33.61
N LEU A 132 32.53 0.69 -33.22
CA LEU A 132 32.54 1.96 -33.94
C LEU A 132 33.91 2.62 -33.92
N GLU A 133 34.65 2.56 -32.82
CA GLU A 133 36.03 3.07 -32.73
C GLU A 133 36.97 2.31 -33.69
N LEU A 134 36.89 0.98 -33.73
CA LEU A 134 37.67 0.15 -34.66
C LEU A 134 37.33 0.48 -36.12
N LEU A 135 36.03 0.62 -36.42
CA LEU A 135 35.57 1.00 -37.75
C LEU A 135 36.11 2.37 -38.15
N LEU A 136 36.06 3.36 -37.26
CA LEU A 136 36.62 4.70 -37.48
C LEU A 136 38.12 4.65 -37.73
N GLY A 137 38.86 3.87 -36.93
CA GLY A 137 40.30 3.66 -37.12
C GLY A 137 40.63 3.06 -38.50
N ASN A 138 39.85 2.06 -38.95
CA ASN A 138 39.98 1.46 -40.27
C ASN A 138 39.65 2.46 -41.40
N TYR A 139 38.61 3.29 -41.23
CA TYR A 139 38.28 4.36 -42.18
C TYR A 139 39.41 5.39 -42.27
N GLN A 140 40.00 5.79 -41.14
CA GLN A 140 41.14 6.71 -41.11
C GLN A 140 42.33 6.13 -41.89
N ALA A 141 42.66 4.86 -41.68
CA ALA A 141 43.73 4.17 -42.40
C ALA A 141 43.46 4.07 -43.90
N THR A 142 42.21 3.78 -44.29
CA THR A 142 41.80 3.70 -45.69
C THR A 142 41.84 5.08 -46.36
N SER A 143 41.38 6.13 -45.67
CA SER A 143 41.46 7.53 -46.14
C SER A 143 42.91 7.96 -46.37
N ASN A 144 43.80 7.65 -45.43
CA ASN A 144 45.23 7.92 -45.57
C ASN A 144 45.84 7.20 -46.79
N TYR A 145 45.50 5.92 -47.00
CA TYR A 145 45.96 5.14 -48.15
C TYR A 145 45.48 5.74 -49.49
N LEU A 146 44.19 6.08 -49.59
CA LEU A 146 43.64 6.74 -50.77
C LEU A 146 44.31 8.10 -51.03
N GLY A 147 44.55 8.90 -49.98
CA GLY A 147 45.27 10.16 -50.08
C GLY A 147 46.71 10.00 -50.60
N GLN A 148 47.42 8.96 -50.15
CA GLN A 148 48.76 8.62 -50.65
C GLN A 148 48.72 8.19 -52.12
N GLN A 149 47.75 7.37 -52.53
CA GLN A 149 47.59 6.97 -53.93
C GLN A 149 47.29 8.16 -54.85
N ILE A 150 46.36 9.04 -54.45
CA ILE A 150 46.03 10.25 -55.21
C ILE A 150 47.26 11.14 -55.35
N SER A 151 48.04 11.33 -54.29
CA SER A 151 49.28 12.11 -54.32
C SER A 151 50.32 11.50 -55.27
N ALA A 152 50.46 10.17 -55.27
CA ALA A 152 51.35 9.47 -56.18
C ALA A 152 50.92 9.62 -57.65
N LEU A 153 49.62 9.52 -57.94
CA LEU A 153 49.06 9.75 -59.28
C LEU A 153 49.25 11.21 -59.74
N ALA A 154 49.08 12.18 -58.85
CA ALA A 154 49.30 13.59 -59.16
C ALA A 154 50.77 13.86 -59.54
N ASN A 155 51.73 13.32 -58.76
CA ASN A 155 53.15 13.44 -59.05
C ASN A 155 53.55 12.76 -60.38
N LEU A 156 52.96 11.61 -60.70
CA LEU A 156 53.15 10.95 -62.00
C LEU A 156 52.64 11.82 -63.15
N ASN A 157 51.48 12.45 -62.99
CA ASN A 157 50.91 13.35 -64.00
C ASN A 157 51.81 14.58 -64.24
N GLU A 158 52.35 15.19 -63.18
CA GLU A 158 53.32 16.30 -63.34
C GLU A 158 54.62 15.87 -64.05
N GLN A 159 55.13 14.67 -63.79
CA GLN A 159 56.32 14.15 -64.48
C GLN A 159 56.06 13.87 -65.96
N ILE A 160 54.84 13.47 -66.33
CA ILE A 160 54.44 13.24 -67.71
C ILE A 160 54.18 14.56 -68.44
N ALA A 161 53.56 15.55 -67.79
CA ALA A 161 53.23 16.85 -68.39
C ALA A 161 54.46 17.77 -68.57
N ASN A 162 55.52 17.59 -67.77
CA ASN A 162 56.78 18.34 -67.88
C ASN A 162 57.83 17.65 -68.79
N ARG A 163 57.42 16.66 -69.59
CA ARG A 163 58.21 16.05 -70.68
C ARG A 163 57.65 16.45 -72.04
#